data_AF-A0A3T0ZC35-F1
#
_entry.id   AF-A0A3T0ZC35-F1
#
_cell.length_a   1.000
_cell.length_b   1.000
_cell.length_c   1.000
_cell.angle_alpha   90.00
_cell.angle_beta   90.00
_cell.angle_gamma   90.00
#
_symmetry.space_group_name_H-M   'P 1'
#
loop_
_entity.id
_entity.type
_entity.pdbx_description
1 polymer ?
#
loop_
_entity_poly.entity_id
_entity_poly.type
_entity_poly.pdbx_seq_one_letter_code
_entity_poly.pdbx_strand_id
1 'polypeptide(L)'
;MQQINDCGQRAAAHYPGMVYWDYNWRKQGGSSRMIEISKREQFYQQEYCGCVYSLRDSNLHRKSQGRPLIKIGQLYYGKEEGQD
;
A
#
# COMPACT_ATOMS: atom_id res chain seq x y z
N MET A 1 13.85 -6.03 -11.10
CA MET A 1 14.03 -6.44 -9.69
C MET A 1 15.50 -6.54 -9.32
N GLN A 2 16.32 -7.21 -10.14
CA GLN A 2 17.75 -7.37 -9.93
C GLN A 2 18.48 -6.07 -9.53
N GLN A 3 18.35 -4.98 -10.30
CA GLN A 3 18.97 -3.69 -9.95
C GLN A 3 18.63 -3.19 -8.53
N ILE A 4 17.36 -3.28 -8.12
CA ILE A 4 16.92 -2.82 -6.80
C ILE A 4 17.48 -3.74 -5.71
N ASN A 5 17.46 -5.06 -5.94
CA ASN A 5 18.00 -6.03 -5.00
C ASN A 5 19.51 -5.84 -4.82
N ASP A 6 20.25 -5.64 -5.91
CA ASP A 6 21.70 -5.40 -5.88
C ASP A 6 22.02 -4.10 -5.12
N CYS A 7 21.26 -3.03 -5.34
CA CYS A 7 21.39 -1.80 -4.57
C CYS A 7 21.10 -2.00 -3.08
N GLY A 8 20.04 -2.75 -2.75
CA GLY A 8 19.65 -3.04 -1.37
C GLY A 8 20.69 -3.86 -0.62
N GLN A 9 21.24 -4.89 -1.26
CA GLN A 9 22.31 -5.71 -0.70
C GLN A 9 23.57 -4.90 -0.42
N ARG A 10 24.02 -4.05 -1.37
CA ARG A 10 25.18 -3.18 -1.16
C ARG A 10 24.96 -2.20 -0.01
N ALA A 11 23.77 -1.60 0.08
CA ALA A 11 23.45 -0.66 1.16
C ALA A 11 23.46 -1.33 2.54
N ALA A 12 22.88 -2.53 2.65
CA ALA A 12 22.83 -3.28 3.91
C ALA A 12 24.22 -3.78 4.37
N ALA A 13 25.10 -4.16 3.42
CA ALA A 13 26.42 -4.72 3.71
C ALA A 13 27.34 -3.81 4.54
N HIS A 14 27.07 -2.50 4.58
CA HIS A 14 27.81 -1.55 5.42
C HIS A 14 27.52 -1.71 6.93
N TYR A 15 26.45 -2.40 7.31
CA TYR A 15 25.97 -2.47 8.68
C TYR A 15 25.90 -3.93 9.15
N PRO A 16 26.83 -4.38 10.02
CA PRO A 16 26.78 -5.73 10.59
C PRO A 16 25.44 -6.02 11.26
N GLY A 17 24.80 -7.13 10.89
CA GLY A 17 23.49 -7.54 11.39
C GLY A 17 22.28 -6.94 10.65
N MET A 18 22.48 -6.04 9.68
CA MET A 18 21.41 -5.55 8.81
C MET A 18 21.15 -6.54 7.66
N VAL A 19 19.89 -6.93 7.46
CA VAL A 19 19.50 -7.86 6.39
C VAL A 19 18.56 -7.17 5.41
N TYR A 20 18.90 -7.22 4.12
CA TYR A 20 18.00 -6.81 3.05
C TYR A 20 17.10 -7.98 2.65
N TRP A 21 15.78 -7.80 2.72
CA TRP A 21 14.81 -8.77 2.24
C TRP A 21 14.45 -8.50 0.79
N ASP A 22 14.85 -9.42 -0.09
CA ASP A 22 14.58 -9.38 -1.52
C ASP A 22 13.29 -10.12 -1.92
N TYR A 23 12.50 -10.53 -0.93
CA TYR A 23 11.28 -11.31 -1.14
C TYR A 23 10.23 -10.55 -1.94
N ASN A 24 9.76 -11.13 -3.05
CA ASN A 24 8.74 -10.53 -3.88
C ASN A 24 7.33 -10.83 -3.35
N TRP A 25 6.82 -9.93 -2.51
CA TRP A 25 5.48 -10.00 -1.93
C TRP A 25 4.33 -9.96 -2.95
N ARG A 26 4.58 -9.70 -4.24
CA ARG A 26 3.54 -9.76 -5.29
C ARG A 26 3.39 -11.16 -5.90
N LYS A 27 4.25 -12.12 -5.57
CA LYS A 27 4.26 -13.47 -6.13
C LYS A 27 4.06 -14.51 -5.01
N GLN A 28 3.86 -15.78 -5.41
CA GLN A 28 3.78 -16.93 -4.49
C GLN A 28 2.77 -16.75 -3.33
N GLY A 29 1.64 -16.09 -3.60
CA GLY A 29 0.60 -15.87 -2.59
C GLY A 29 0.88 -14.70 -1.62
N GLY A 30 1.99 -13.97 -1.76
CA GLY A 30 2.28 -12.80 -0.93
C GLY A 30 1.23 -11.70 -1.03
N SER A 31 0.61 -11.51 -2.20
CA SER A 31 -0.49 -10.55 -2.38
C SER A 31 -1.74 -10.98 -1.62
N SER A 32 -2.07 -12.27 -1.65
CA SER A 32 -3.17 -12.84 -0.87
C SER A 32 -2.93 -12.69 0.63
N ARG A 33 -1.69 -12.97 1.08
CA ARG A 33 -1.29 -12.80 2.48
C ARG A 33 -1.35 -11.34 2.93
N MET A 34 -0.97 -10.41 2.08
CA MET A 34 -1.10 -8.97 2.35
C MET A 34 -2.56 -8.59 2.59
N ILE A 35 -3.50 -9.08 1.77
CA ILE A 35 -4.94 -8.81 1.95
C ILE A 35 -5.47 -9.44 3.24
N GLU A 36 -5.08 -10.68 3.55
CA GLU A 36 -5.45 -11.36 4.79
C GLU A 36 -5.01 -10.54 6.02
N ILE A 37 -3.74 -10.14 6.05
CA ILE A 37 -3.18 -9.33 7.14
C ILE A 37 -3.91 -7.98 7.20
N SER A 38 -4.11 -7.31 6.07
CA SER A 38 -4.76 -6.00 6.03
C SER A 38 -6.17 -6.03 6.62
N LYS A 39 -6.96 -7.08 6.31
CA LYS A 39 -8.30 -7.27 6.88
C LYS A 39 -8.24 -7.61 8.37
N ARG A 40 -7.32 -8.48 8.78
CA ARG A 40 -7.16 -8.88 10.19
C ARG A 40 -6.77 -7.70 11.07
N GLU A 41 -5.83 -6.88 10.62
CA GLU A 41 -5.32 -5.72 11.36
C GLU A 41 -6.15 -4.45 11.12
N GLN A 42 -7.19 -4.53 10.30
CA GLN A 42 -8.05 -3.41 9.92
C GLN A 42 -7.26 -2.18 9.47
N PHE A 43 -6.33 -2.36 8.53
CA PHE A 43 -5.53 -1.25 8.04
C PHE A 43 -6.36 -0.25 7.23
N TYR A 44 -5.95 1.03 7.28
CA TYR A 44 -6.52 2.07 6.44
C TYR A 44 -6.30 1.72 4.96
N GLN A 45 -7.40 1.63 4.21
CA GLN A 45 -7.37 1.36 2.78
C GLN A 45 -7.27 2.69 2.03
N GLN A 46 -6.04 3.14 1.84
CA GLN A 46 -5.78 4.37 1.12
C GLN A 46 -6.09 4.23 -0.37
N GLU A 47 -6.86 5.18 -0.90
CA GLU A 47 -7.31 5.17 -2.30
C GLU A 47 -6.47 6.10 -3.22
N TYR A 48 -5.31 6.53 -2.75
CA TYR A 48 -4.35 7.42 -3.41
C TYR A 48 -2.93 7.13 -2.90
N CYS A 49 -1.87 7.58 -3.57
CA CYS A 49 -0.49 7.19 -3.19
C CYS A 49 0.12 7.93 -2.00
N GLY A 50 -0.64 8.80 -1.33
CA GLY A 50 -0.14 9.64 -0.23
C GLY A 50 0.31 11.05 -0.62
N CYS A 51 0.39 11.39 -1.92
CA CYS A 51 0.73 12.74 -2.36
C CYS A 51 -0.50 13.55 -2.80
N VAL A 52 -0.38 14.88 -2.73
CA VAL A 52 -1.45 15.83 -3.13
C VAL A 52 -1.85 15.68 -4.60
N TYR A 53 -0.91 15.35 -5.48
CA TYR A 53 -1.17 15.18 -6.91
C TYR A 53 -2.05 13.95 -7.16
N SER A 54 -1.71 12.80 -6.57
CA SER A 54 -2.54 11.60 -6.70
C SER A 54 -3.91 11.80 -6.07
N LEU A 55 -4.02 12.48 -4.93
CA LEU A 55 -5.31 12.78 -4.31
C LEU A 55 -6.18 13.63 -5.25
N ARG A 56 -5.62 14.70 -5.82
CA ARG A 56 -6.30 15.57 -6.78
C ARG A 56 -6.78 14.78 -7.99
N ASP A 57 -5.90 14.03 -8.63
CA ASP A 57 -6.19 13.37 -9.90
C ASP A 57 -7.18 12.21 -9.70
N SER A 58 -7.07 11.44 -8.60
CA SER A 58 -8.05 10.43 -8.20
C SER A 58 -9.42 11.04 -7.91
N ASN A 59 -9.48 12.22 -7.30
CA ASN A 59 -10.73 12.93 -7.01
C ASN A 59 -11.37 13.53 -8.27
N LEU A 60 -10.57 14.07 -9.20
CA LEU A 60 -11.06 14.52 -10.51
C LEU A 60 -11.69 13.36 -11.28
N HIS A 61 -11.04 12.20 -11.29
CA HIS A 61 -11.56 10.99 -11.94
C HIS A 61 -12.85 10.48 -11.28
N ARG A 62 -12.93 10.45 -9.94
CA ARG A 62 -14.18 10.09 -9.23
C ARG A 62 -15.31 11.06 -9.59
N LYS A 63 -15.04 12.37 -9.57
CA LYS A 63 -16.02 13.40 -9.90
C LYS A 63 -16.54 13.27 -11.33
N SER A 64 -15.68 12.95 -12.30
CA SER A 64 -16.10 12.74 -13.70
C SER A 64 -16.99 11.50 -13.87
N GLN A 65 -16.96 10.56 -12.92
CA GLN A 65 -17.82 9.38 -12.87
C GLN A 65 -19.04 9.54 -11.95
N GLY A 66 -19.26 10.74 -11.39
CA GLY A 66 -20.34 10.97 -10.42
C GLY A 66 -20.12 10.31 -9.05
N ARG A 67 -18.89 9.85 -8.76
CA ARG A 67 -18.54 9.24 -7.48
C ARG A 67 -18.12 10.31 -6.46
N PRO A 68 -18.40 10.12 -5.16
CA PRO A 68 -17.98 11.05 -4.12
C PRO A 68 -16.45 11.15 -4.04
N LEU A 69 -15.94 12.27 -3.52
CA LEU A 69 -14.50 12.46 -3.32
C LEU A 69 -13.97 11.53 -2.20
N ILE A 70 -12.68 11.18 -2.27
CA ILE A 70 -11.98 10.44 -1.20
C ILE A 70 -12.11 11.23 0.10
N LYS A 71 -12.56 10.56 1.16
CA LYS A 71 -12.49 11.04 2.54
C LYS A 71 -11.42 10.24 3.28
N ILE A 72 -10.39 10.94 3.76
CA ILE A 72 -9.27 10.32 4.45
C ILE A 72 -9.74 9.76 5.80
N GLY A 73 -9.26 8.57 6.18
CA GLY A 73 -9.60 7.95 7.46
C GLY A 73 -11.02 7.39 7.54
N GLN A 74 -11.65 7.07 6.41
CA GLN A 74 -12.97 6.42 6.39
C GLN A 74 -12.93 4.95 5.97
N LEU A 75 -12.18 4.62 4.92
CA LEU A 75 -12.15 3.26 4.40
C LEU A 75 -11.08 2.43 5.10
N TYR A 76 -11.49 1.33 5.74
CA TYR A 76 -10.60 0.38 6.40
C TYR A 76 -10.89 -1.04 5.92
N TYR A 77 -9.85 -1.86 5.76
CA TYR A 77 -10.02 -3.26 5.40
C TYR A 77 -10.80 -4.01 6.49
N GLY A 78 -11.79 -4.82 6.09
CA GLY A 78 -12.54 -5.66 7.03
C GLY A 78 -13.56 -4.91 7.90
N LYS A 79 -13.75 -3.59 7.70
CA LYS A 79 -14.88 -2.84 8.25
C LYS A 79 -15.88 -2.51 7.15
N GLU A 80 -17.17 -2.57 7.44
CA GLU A 80 -18.19 -2.01 6.53
C GLU A 80 -18.19 -0.49 6.62
N GLU A 81 -18.55 0.17 5.52
CA GLU A 81 -18.74 1.63 5.50
C GLU A 81 -19.83 2.01 6.53
N GLY A 82 -19.45 2.75 7.59
CA GLY A 82 -20.38 3.25 8.60
C GLY A 82 -20.46 2.47 9.91
N GLN A 83 -19.55 1.51 10.14
CA GLN A 83 -19.38 0.88 11.46
C GLN A 83 -18.31 1.64 12.27
N ASP A 84 -18.75 2.68 13.00
CA ASP A 84 -17.96 3.35 14.05
C ASP A 84 -18.13 2.65 15.41
#